data_AF-A0AAU7VMF0-F1
#
_entry.id   AF-A0AAU7VMF0-F1
#
_cell.length_a   1.000
_cell.length_b   1.000
_cell.length_c   1.000
_cell.angle_alpha   90.00
_cell.angle_beta   90.00
_cell.angle_gamma   90.00
#
_symmetry.space_group_name_H-M   'P 1'
#
loop_
_entity.id
_entity.type
_entity.pdbx_description
1 polymer ?
#
loop_
_entity_poly.entity_id
_entity_poly.type
_entity_poly.pdbx_seq_one_letter_code
_entity_poly.pdbx_strand_id
1 'polypeptide(L)'
;MSVVASLDEIVEAMELQSDDDSPYLSLKTGEVVVLSAEDIRHAENEEGIETLPDWQKDSVKIAKEVIEDEEKNYIPLPSEFVIHEYSIMEAFCYNQEVNIRNQLLNSI
;
A
#
# COMPACT_ATOMS: atom_id res chain seq x y z
N MET A 1 -17.55 -1.28 -15.28
CA MET A 1 -16.48 -2.26 -15.49
C MET A 1 -15.84 -2.52 -14.15
N SER A 2 -15.45 -3.76 -13.84
CA SER A 2 -14.62 -4.03 -12.66
C SER A 2 -13.17 -3.76 -13.02
N VAL A 3 -12.46 -3.01 -12.18
CA VAL A 3 -11.00 -2.86 -12.27
C VAL A 3 -10.36 -4.11 -11.69
N VAL A 4 -9.32 -4.63 -12.36
CA VAL A 4 -8.59 -5.84 -11.93
C VAL A 4 -7.25 -5.39 -11.37
N ALA A 5 -6.90 -5.89 -10.19
CA ALA A 5 -5.62 -5.63 -9.54
C ALA A 5 -4.84 -6.94 -9.38
N SER A 6 -3.52 -6.86 -9.46
CA SER A 6 -2.61 -7.99 -9.23
C SER A 6 -2.39 -8.17 -7.73
N LEU A 7 -2.75 -9.35 -7.20
CA LEU A 7 -2.47 -9.66 -5.80
C LEU A 7 -0.97 -9.79 -5.55
N ASP A 8 -0.22 -10.32 -6.51
CA ASP A 8 1.23 -10.51 -6.39
C ASP A 8 1.94 -9.15 -6.31
N GLU A 9 1.55 -8.16 -7.11
CA GLU A 9 2.14 -6.81 -7.06
C GLU A 9 1.80 -6.08 -5.75
N ILE A 10 0.60 -6.27 -5.23
CA ILE A 10 0.19 -5.71 -3.93
C ILE A 10 1.06 -6.31 -2.82
N VAL A 11 1.23 -7.63 -2.81
CA VAL A 11 2.06 -8.32 -1.80
C VAL A 11 3.52 -7.90 -1.93
N GLU A 12 4.07 -7.86 -3.14
CA GLU A 12 5.45 -7.45 -3.38
C GLU A 12 5.70 -6.01 -2.89
N ALA A 13 4.79 -5.07 -3.16
CA ALA A 13 4.92 -3.70 -2.69
C ALA A 13 4.80 -3.58 -1.15
N MET A 14 4.00 -4.44 -0.51
CA MET A 14 3.93 -4.51 0.95
C MET A 14 5.21 -5.10 1.56
N GLU A 15 5.83 -6.10 0.92
CA GLU A 15 7.08 -6.72 1.39
C GLU A 15 8.31 -5.84 1.17
N LEU A 16 8.33 -5.06 0.09
CA LEU A 16 9.45 -4.17 -0.27
C LEU A 16 9.33 -2.77 0.32
N GLN A 17 8.27 -2.49 1.08
CA GLN A 17 8.05 -1.17 1.67
C GLN A 17 9.21 -0.78 2.60
N SER A 18 9.70 0.45 2.45
CA SER A 18 10.66 1.07 3.36
C SER A 18 9.99 2.20 4.15
N ASP A 19 10.65 2.69 5.21
CA ASP A 19 10.16 3.84 6.00
C ASP A 19 10.04 5.13 5.15
N ASP A 20 10.77 5.22 4.03
CA ASP A 20 10.77 6.37 3.13
C ASP A 20 9.78 6.21 1.96
N ASP A 21 9.14 5.05 1.81
CA ASP A 21 8.25 4.72 0.70
C ASP A 21 6.82 4.45 1.15
N SER A 22 5.87 5.00 0.40
CA SER A 22 4.44 4.86 0.63
C SER A 22 3.79 4.24 -0.61
N PRO A 23 3.51 2.93 -0.60
CA PRO A 23 2.80 2.24 -1.66
C PRO A 23 1.28 2.46 -1.56
N TYR A 24 0.65 2.65 -2.72
CA TYR A 24 -0.80 2.87 -2.87
C TYR A 24 -1.35 1.99 -3.99
N LEU A 25 -2.58 1.49 -3.81
CA LEU A 25 -3.36 0.88 -4.88
C LEU A 25 -4.28 1.92 -5.53
N SER A 26 -4.16 2.11 -6.85
CA SER A 26 -5.11 2.90 -7.63
C SER A 26 -6.36 2.08 -7.93
N LEU A 27 -7.52 2.49 -7.42
CA LEU A 27 -8.82 1.88 -7.74
C LEU A 27 -9.30 2.21 -9.15
N LYS A 28 -8.69 3.20 -9.81
CA LYS A 28 -8.99 3.59 -11.20
C LYS A 28 -8.35 2.62 -12.19
N THR A 29 -7.10 2.22 -11.95
CA THR A 29 -6.32 1.41 -12.89
C THR A 29 -6.09 -0.02 -12.40
N GLY A 30 -6.10 -0.26 -11.09
CA GLY A 30 -5.76 -1.53 -10.47
C GLY A 30 -4.25 -1.71 -10.23
N GLU A 31 -3.46 -0.68 -10.51
CA GLU A 31 -2.00 -0.70 -10.41
C GLU A 31 -1.54 -0.22 -9.03
N VAL A 32 -0.39 -0.74 -8.61
CA VAL A 32 0.32 -0.28 -7.42
C VAL A 32 1.29 0.83 -7.80
N VAL A 33 1.25 1.94 -7.06
CA VAL A 33 2.18 3.06 -7.19
C VAL A 33 2.95 3.21 -5.89
N VAL A 34 4.28 3.32 -5.99
CA VAL A 34 5.15 3.59 -4.84
C VAL A 34 5.61 5.03 -4.92
N LEU A 35 5.29 5.80 -3.86
CA LEU A 35 5.68 7.21 -3.75
C LEU A 35 6.71 7.36 -2.65
N SER A 36 7.83 8.02 -2.97
CA SER A 36 8.82 8.34 -1.96
C SER A 36 8.38 9.56 -1.15
N ALA A 37 8.97 9.73 0.04
CA ALA A 37 8.81 10.95 0.83
C ALA A 37 9.25 12.22 0.07
N GLU A 38 10.16 12.09 -0.90
CA GLU A 38 10.57 13.20 -1.78
C GLU A 38 9.47 13.58 -2.78
N ASP A 39 8.82 12.59 -3.40
CA ASP A 39 7.72 12.83 -4.34
C ASP A 39 6.57 13.58 -3.67
N ILE A 40 6.22 13.15 -2.45
CA ILE A 40 5.17 13.79 -1.62
C ILE A 40 5.55 15.23 -1.30
N ARG A 41 6.79 15.49 -0.83
CA ARG A 41 7.26 16.85 -0.53
C ARG A 41 7.24 17.77 -1.76
N HIS A 42 7.60 17.25 -2.93
CA HIS A 42 7.54 18.03 -4.17
C HIS A 42 6.10 18.29 -4.62
N ALA A 43 5.21 17.33 -4.44
CA ALA A 43 3.78 17.50 -4.72
C ALA A 43 3.17 18.63 -3.89
N GLU A 44 3.54 18.75 -2.62
CA GLU A 44 3.07 19.81 -1.72
C GLU A 44 3.61 21.21 -2.06
N ASN A 45 4.82 21.32 -2.62
CA ASN A 45 5.52 22.61 -2.74
C ASN A 45 5.47 23.26 -4.14
N GLU A 46 4.94 22.60 -5.17
CA GLU A 46 4.78 23.03 -6.59
C GLU A 46 6.00 23.63 -7.33
N GLU A 47 7.04 24.06 -6.64
CA GLU A 47 8.22 24.70 -7.19
C GLU A 47 9.22 23.66 -7.72
N GLY A 48 9.74 23.89 -8.92
CA GLY A 48 10.88 23.14 -9.46
C GLY A 48 10.56 21.80 -10.12
N ILE A 49 9.28 21.39 -10.24
CA ILE A 49 8.89 20.15 -10.92
C ILE A 49 9.46 20.08 -12.34
N GLU A 50 9.43 21.20 -13.08
CA GLU A 50 9.94 21.27 -14.45
C GLU A 50 11.43 20.93 -14.60
N THR A 51 12.21 21.05 -13.53
CA THR A 51 13.65 20.76 -13.51
C THR A 51 13.98 19.31 -13.15
N LEU A 52 12.98 18.54 -12.70
CA LEU A 52 13.16 17.15 -12.34
C LEU A 52 13.29 16.24 -13.58
N PRO A 53 13.92 15.07 -13.45
CA PRO A 53 13.86 14.01 -14.46
C PRO A 53 12.41 13.59 -14.74
N ASP A 54 12.12 13.13 -15.96
CA ASP A 54 10.75 12.78 -16.37
C ASP A 54 10.12 11.69 -15.47
N TRP A 55 10.89 10.67 -15.08
CA TRP A 55 10.42 9.63 -14.17
C TRP A 55 9.99 10.21 -12.81
N GLN A 56 10.71 11.20 -12.29
CA GLN A 56 10.39 11.85 -11.02
C GLN A 56 9.21 12.82 -11.16
N LYS A 57 9.11 13.51 -12.32
CA LYS A 57 7.94 14.34 -12.64
C LYS A 57 6.65 13.53 -12.63
N ASP A 58 6.69 12.33 -13.20
CA ASP A 58 5.51 11.46 -13.25
C ASP A 58 5.12 10.96 -11.85
N SER A 59 6.10 10.55 -11.01
CA SER A 59 5.84 10.22 -9.60
C SER A 59 5.26 11.40 -8.82
N VAL A 60 5.78 12.62 -8.99
CA VAL A 60 5.26 13.82 -8.32
C VAL A 60 3.84 14.17 -8.76
N LYS A 61 3.49 13.97 -10.03
CA LYS A 61 2.10 14.16 -10.50
C LYS A 61 1.17 13.17 -9.82
N ILE A 62 1.55 11.90 -9.72
CA ILE A 62 0.73 10.90 -9.03
C ILE A 62 0.64 11.22 -7.54
N ALA A 63 1.73 11.67 -6.91
CA ALA A 63 1.70 12.13 -5.52
C ALA A 63 0.71 13.29 -5.31
N LYS A 64 0.64 14.26 -6.23
CA LYS A 64 -0.39 15.30 -6.19
C LYS A 64 -1.79 14.72 -6.29
N GLU A 65 -2.02 13.80 -7.23
CA GLU A 65 -3.32 13.15 -7.36
C GLU A 65 -3.73 12.41 -6.08
N VAL A 66 -2.78 11.73 -5.40
CA VAL A 66 -3.03 11.01 -4.13
C VAL A 66 -3.37 11.99 -3.00
N ILE A 67 -2.66 13.11 -2.89
CA ILE A 67 -2.88 14.12 -1.84
C ILE A 67 -4.24 14.82 -2.02
N GLU A 68 -4.62 15.10 -3.26
CA GLU A 68 -5.87 15.78 -3.61
C GLU A 68 -7.07 14.83 -3.76
N ASP A 69 -6.88 13.53 -3.52
CA ASP A 69 -7.90 12.50 -3.73
C ASP A 69 -9.00 12.49 -2.66
N GLU A 70 -9.97 13.41 -2.79
CA GLU A 70 -11.15 13.47 -1.93
C GLU A 70 -12.04 12.21 -2.06
N GLU A 71 -12.00 11.55 -3.22
CA GLU A 71 -12.85 10.40 -3.57
C GLU A 71 -12.29 9.05 -3.11
N LYS A 72 -11.08 9.01 -2.53
CA LYS A 72 -10.39 7.79 -2.07
C LYS A 72 -10.20 6.74 -3.18
N ASN A 73 -9.88 7.22 -4.37
CA ASN A 73 -9.41 6.41 -5.50
C ASN A 73 -8.03 5.79 -5.28
N TYR A 74 -7.24 6.27 -4.32
CA TYR A 74 -5.96 5.70 -3.92
C TYR A 74 -6.05 5.17 -2.49
N ILE A 75 -5.77 3.88 -2.32
CA ILE A 75 -5.77 3.23 -1.00
C ILE A 75 -4.31 2.98 -0.59
N PRO A 76 -3.83 3.53 0.54
CA PRO A 76 -2.50 3.20 1.05
C PRO A 76 -2.44 1.73 1.41
N LEU A 77 -1.37 1.05 1.02
CA LEU A 77 -1.12 -0.31 1.46
C LEU A 77 -0.65 -0.30 2.92
N PRO A 78 -1.13 -1.23 3.76
CA PRO A 78 -0.76 -1.27 5.16
C PRO A 78 0.70 -1.68 5.31
N SER A 79 1.43 -0.96 6.16
CA SER A 79 2.79 -1.34 6.56
C SER A 79 2.78 -2.40 7.66
N GLU A 80 3.93 -3.02 7.89
CA GLU A 80 4.14 -3.99 8.98
C GLU A 80 3.75 -3.43 10.35
N PHE A 81 3.85 -2.11 10.57
CA PHE A 81 3.47 -1.48 11.83
C PHE A 81 1.96 -1.47 12.11
N VAL A 82 1.14 -1.64 11.08
CA VAL A 82 -0.32 -1.67 11.18
C VAL A 82 -0.85 -3.11 11.14
N ILE A 83 -0.09 -4.02 10.55
CA ILE A 83 -0.44 -5.43 10.50
C ILE A 83 -0.25 -6.04 11.90
N HIS A 84 -1.27 -6.74 12.38
CA HIS A 84 -1.22 -7.48 13.63
C HIS A 84 -1.23 -8.96 13.30
N GLU A 85 -0.09 -9.51 12.87
CA GLU A 85 0.02 -10.88 12.35
C GLU A 85 -0.50 -11.89 13.38
N TYR A 86 -0.12 -11.73 14.65
CA TYR A 86 -0.61 -12.59 15.73
C TYR A 86 -2.14 -12.58 15.81
N SER A 87 -2.78 -11.41 15.76
CA SER A 87 -4.24 -11.29 15.82
C SER A 87 -4.91 -11.89 14.59
N ILE A 88 -4.30 -11.77 13.41
CA ILE A 88 -4.79 -12.41 12.17
C ILE A 88 -4.70 -13.93 12.29
N MET A 89 -3.56 -14.45 12.74
CA MET A 89 -3.35 -15.90 12.93
C MET A 89 -4.29 -16.45 14.02
N GLU A 90 -4.46 -15.73 15.12
CA GLU A 90 -5.39 -16.07 16.18
C GLU A 90 -6.84 -16.12 15.68
N ALA A 91 -7.30 -15.08 14.97
CA ALA A 91 -8.62 -15.04 14.37
C ALA A 91 -8.84 -16.20 13.38
N PHE A 92 -7.82 -16.53 12.58
CA PHE A 92 -7.85 -17.70 11.69
C PHE A 92 -8.03 -19.00 12.47
N CYS A 93 -7.27 -19.20 13.56
CA CYS A 93 -7.39 -20.38 14.42
C CYS A 93 -8.81 -20.51 14.99
N TYR A 94 -9.40 -19.41 15.46
CA TYR A 94 -10.76 -19.41 16.02
C TYR A 94 -11.86 -19.73 15.01
N ASN A 95 -11.60 -19.55 13.71
CA ASN A 95 -12.51 -19.95 12.64
C ASN A 95 -12.43 -21.44 12.27
N GLN A 96 -11.51 -22.21 12.86
CA GLN A 96 -11.39 -23.65 12.62
C GLN A 96 -12.21 -24.51 13.61
N GLU A 97 -12.38 -25.78 13.27
CA GLU A 97 -12.93 -26.81 14.16
C GLU A 97 -12.09 -26.96 15.44
N VAL A 98 -12.71 -27.36 16.56
CA VAL A 98 -12.09 -27.33 17.91
C VAL A 98 -10.78 -28.13 17.99
N ASN A 99 -10.73 -29.29 17.34
CA ASN A 99 -9.53 -30.13 17.28
C ASN A 99 -8.37 -29.44 16.55
N ILE A 100 -8.64 -28.76 15.44
CA ILE A 100 -7.65 -28.05 14.63
C ILE A 100 -7.25 -26.73 15.33
N ARG A 101 -8.23 -25.97 15.82
CA ARG A 101 -8.05 -24.71 16.54
C ARG A 101 -7.04 -24.83 17.67
N ASN A 102 -7.22 -25.81 18.55
CA ASN A 102 -6.33 -25.98 19.70
C ASN A 102 -4.91 -26.39 19.27
N GLN A 103 -4.75 -27.12 18.16
CA GLN A 103 -3.42 -27.43 17.64
C GLN A 103 -2.73 -26.19 17.07
N LEU A 104 -3.45 -25.40 16.28
CA LEU A 104 -2.92 -24.18 15.67
C LEU A 104 -2.56 -23.12 16.72
N LEU A 105 -3.45 -22.87 17.70
CA LEU A 105 -3.20 -21.91 18.79
C LEU A 105 -1.96 -22.24 19.63
N ASN A 106 -1.59 -23.53 19.76
CA ASN A 106 -0.40 -23.95 20.49
C ASN A 106 0.88 -23.93 19.62
N SER A 107 0.77 -23.60 18.33
CA SER A 107 1.86 -23.62 17.35
C SER A 107 2.27 -22.22 16.86
N ILE A 108 1.51 -21.20 17.27
CA ILE A 108 1.82 -19.78 17.10
C ILE A 108 2.51 -19.23 18.35
#